data_AF-A0A7Y2UW89-F1
#
_entry.id   AF-A0A7Y2UW89-F1
#
_cell.length_a   1.000
_cell.length_b   1.000
_cell.length_c   1.000
_cell.angle_alpha   90.00
_cell.angle_beta   90.00
_cell.angle_gamma   90.00
#
_symmetry.space_group_name_H-M   'P 1'
#
loop_
_entity.id
_entity.type
_entity.pdbx_description
1 polymer ?
#
loop_
_entity_poly.entity_id
_entity_poly.type
_entity_poly.pdbx_seq_one_letter_code
_entity_poly.pdbx_strand_id
1 'polypeptide(L)' 'TLYNTDGIHPSIEGSYLSAAMFYAAIYDKDPVLNSYSAGLETAMAGYLRRKANEVWMAYQN' A
#
# COMPACT_ATOMS: atom_id res chain seq x y z
N THR A 1 -0.83 6.15 -11.40
CA THR A 1 -1.66 7.15 -10.67
C THR A 1 -2.28 6.44 -9.47
N LEU A 2 -2.70 7.12 -8.39
CA LEU A 2 -3.42 6.46 -7.29
C LEU A 2 -4.92 6.34 -7.55
N TYR A 3 -5.48 7.20 -8.40
CA TYR A 3 -6.91 7.20 -8.75
C TYR A 3 -7.12 6.62 -10.16
N ASN A 4 -8.28 6.01 -10.38
CA ASN A 4 -8.76 5.62 -11.68
C ASN A 4 -9.14 6.86 -12.52
N THR A 5 -9.60 6.66 -13.76
CA THR A 5 -9.96 7.72 -14.71
C THR A 5 -11.10 8.62 -14.22
N ASP A 6 -11.90 8.16 -13.27
CA ASP A 6 -12.95 8.96 -12.63
C ASP A 6 -12.44 9.94 -11.57
N GLY A 7 -11.14 9.85 -11.20
CA GLY A 7 -10.51 10.71 -10.21
C GLY A 7 -10.98 10.49 -8.77
N ILE A 8 -11.84 9.50 -8.51
CA ILE A 8 -12.47 9.26 -7.20
C ILE A 8 -12.13 7.86 -6.71
N HIS A 9 -12.34 6.84 -7.53
CA HIS A 9 -12.04 5.46 -7.15
C HIS A 9 -10.54 5.20 -7.21
N PRO A 10 -10.02 4.33 -6.34
CA PRO A 10 -8.63 3.95 -6.43
C PRO A 10 -8.36 3.18 -7.72
N SER A 11 -7.20 3.45 -8.31
CA SER A 11 -6.55 2.57 -9.29
C SER A 11 -6.11 1.24 -8.65
N ILE A 12 -5.49 0.35 -9.42
CA ILE A 12 -4.87 -0.85 -8.83
C ILE A 12 -3.73 -0.48 -7.87
N GLU A 13 -2.91 0.53 -8.17
CA GLU A 13 -1.87 1.05 -7.28
C GLU A 13 -2.47 1.66 -6.01
N GLY A 14 -3.55 2.44 -6.15
CA GLY A 14 -4.26 3.04 -5.01
C GLY A 14 -4.90 1.97 -4.12
N SER A 15 -5.53 0.97 -4.72
CA SER A 15 -6.16 -0.14 -3.98
C SER A 15 -5.11 -0.95 -3.23
N TYR A 16 -3.96 -1.19 -3.88
CA TYR A 16 -2.84 -1.89 -3.29
C TYR A 16 -2.22 -1.13 -2.11
N LEU A 17 -2.04 0.19 -2.24
CA LEU A 17 -1.58 1.04 -1.14
C LEU A 17 -2.54 0.99 0.05
N SER A 18 -3.85 1.13 -0.19
CA SER A 18 -4.88 1.02 0.85
C SER A 18 -4.87 -0.36 1.52
N ALA A 19 -4.69 -1.44 0.76
CA ALA A 19 -4.57 -2.78 1.30
C ALA A 19 -3.32 -2.94 2.18
N ALA A 20 -2.18 -2.36 1.79
CA ALA A 20 -0.96 -2.37 2.60
C ALA A 20 -1.14 -1.60 3.92
N MET A 21 -1.85 -0.47 3.89
CA MET A 21 -2.23 0.28 5.10
C MET A 21 -3.13 -0.54 6.02
N PHE A 22 -4.18 -1.18 5.48
CA PHE A 22 -5.05 -2.05 6.27
C PHE A 22 -4.32 -3.26 6.83
N TYR A 23 -3.40 -3.85 6.07
CA TYR A 23 -2.58 -4.95 6.56
C TYR A 23 -1.77 -4.52 7.79
N ALA A 24 -1.08 -3.38 7.71
CA ALA A 24 -0.33 -2.83 8.83
C ALA A 24 -1.23 -2.56 10.03
N ALA A 25 -2.39 -1.90 9.83
CA ALA A 25 -3.27 -1.51 10.91
C ALA A 25 -4.02 -2.68 11.59
N ILE A 26 -4.44 -3.68 10.82
CA ILE A 26 -5.21 -4.83 11.34
C ILE A 26 -4.30 -5.84 12.02
N TYR A 27 -3.12 -6.08 11.46
CA TYR A 27 -2.24 -7.15 11.92
C TYR A 27 -1.03 -6.66 12.71
N ASP A 28 -0.79 -5.35 12.78
CA ASP A 28 0.41 -4.74 13.36
C ASP A 28 1.70 -5.36 12.83
N LYS A 29 1.76 -5.50 11.49
CA LYS A 29 2.88 -6.11 10.77
C LYS A 29 3.41 -5.17 9.71
N ASP A 30 4.73 -5.21 9.51
CA ASP A 30 5.37 -4.50 8.42
C ASP A 30 4.87 -5.04 7.06
N PRO A 31 4.12 -4.24 6.27
CA PRO A 31 3.63 -4.68 4.98
C PRO A 31 4.77 -4.98 4.01
N VAL A 32 5.98 -4.39 4.15
CA VAL A 32 7.13 -4.59 3.25
C VAL A 32 7.52 -6.06 3.13
N LEU A 33 7.31 -6.85 4.17
CA LEU A 33 7.60 -8.29 4.23
C LEU A 33 6.64 -9.16 3.40
N ASN A 34 5.54 -8.59 2.90
CA ASN A 34 4.59 -9.30 2.04
C ASN A 34 5.07 -9.31 0.57
N SER A 35 5.20 -10.51 -0.01
CA SER A 35 5.65 -10.71 -1.40
C SER A 35 4.54 -10.58 -2.45
N TYR A 36 3.28 -10.51 -2.05
CA TYR A 36 2.15 -10.35 -2.97
C TYR A 36 2.17 -8.98 -3.66
N SER A 37 2.14 -8.95 -5.00
CA SER A 37 2.23 -7.71 -5.77
C SER A 37 0.93 -7.27 -6.47
N ALA A 38 -0.14 -8.07 -6.40
CA ALA A 38 -1.38 -7.83 -7.16
C ALA A 38 -1.17 -7.65 -8.69
N GLY A 39 -0.11 -8.23 -9.24
CA GLY A 39 0.24 -8.07 -10.67
C GLY A 39 0.95 -6.76 -11.01
N LEU A 40 1.22 -5.90 -10.03
CA LEU A 40 2.03 -4.71 -10.21
C LEU A 40 3.51 -5.06 -10.47
N GLU A 41 4.19 -4.15 -11.16
CA GLU A 41 5.64 -4.16 -11.32
C GLU A 41 6.31 -4.16 -9.93
N THR A 42 7.36 -4.97 -9.76
CA THR A 42 7.94 -5.26 -8.44
C THR A 42 8.44 -4.00 -7.73
N ALA A 43 9.04 -3.07 -8.46
CA ALA A 43 9.52 -1.82 -7.87
C ALA A 43 8.35 -0.97 -7.36
N MET A 44 7.26 -0.85 -8.14
CA MET A 44 6.05 -0.14 -7.73
C MET A 44 5.40 -0.76 -6.49
N ALA A 45 5.18 -2.08 -6.48
CA ALA A 45 4.59 -2.76 -5.33
C ALA A 45 5.44 -2.57 -4.06
N GLY A 46 6.77 -2.74 -4.20
CA GLY A 46 7.70 -2.50 -3.09
C GLY A 46 7.70 -1.06 -2.60
N TYR A 47 7.60 -0.09 -3.50
CA TYR A 47 7.49 1.33 -3.15
C TYR A 47 6.22 1.62 -2.33
N LEU A 48 5.06 1.12 -2.76
CA LEU A 48 3.79 1.36 -2.08
C LEU A 48 3.75 0.73 -0.68
N ARG A 49 4.30 -0.49 -0.50
CA ARG A 49 4.40 -1.11 0.84
C ARG A 49 5.28 -0.30 1.78
N ARG A 50 6.42 0.24 1.28
CA ARG A 50 7.28 1.12 2.08
C ARG A 50 6.55 2.39 2.50
N LYS A 51 5.82 3.04 1.58
CA LYS A 51 5.03 4.22 1.91
C LYS A 51 3.93 3.95 2.93
N ALA A 52 3.25 2.81 2.83
CA ALA A 52 2.29 2.40 3.84
C ALA A 52 2.95 2.23 5.23
N ASN A 53 4.10 1.54 5.29
CA ASN A 53 4.79 1.33 6.56
C ASN A 53 5.32 2.65 7.16
N GLU A 54 5.90 3.53 6.35
CA GLU A 54 6.36 4.86 6.78
C GLU A 54 5.23 5.67 7.45
N VAL A 55 4.03 5.69 6.84
CA VAL A 55 2.87 6.39 7.38
C VAL A 55 2.34 5.71 8.65
N TRP A 56 2.26 4.38 8.66
CA TRP A 56 1.81 3.63 9.84
C TRP A 56 2.71 3.86 11.05
N MET A 57 4.03 3.76 10.88
CA MET A 57 5.00 4.03 11.95
C MET A 57 4.93 5.48 12.44
N ALA A 58 4.72 6.45 11.55
CA ALA A 58 4.55 7.84 11.93
C ALA A 58 3.26 8.08 12.74
N TYR A 59 2.18 7.36 12.45
CA TYR A 59 0.91 7.44 13.16
C TYR A 59 0.95 6.84 14.58
N GLN A 60 1.83 5.86 14.82
CA GLN A 60 1.98 5.22 16.13
C GLN A 60 2.79 6.04 17.16
N ASN A 61 3.47 7.11 16.73
CA ASN A 61 4.26 8.01 17.60
C ASN A 61 3.43 9.19 18.10
#